data_AF-A0A5B8QX59-F1
#
_entry.id   AF-A0A5B8QX59-F1
#
_cell.length_a   1.000
_cell.length_b   1.000
_cell.length_c   1.000
_cell.angle_alpha   90.00
_cell.angle_beta   90.00
_cell.angle_gamma   90.00
#
_symmetry.space_group_name_H-M   'P 1'
#
loop_
_entity.id
_entity.type
_entity.pdbx_description
1 polymer ?
#
loop_
_entity_poly.entity_id
_entity_poly.type
_entity_poly.pdbx_seq_one_letter_code
_entity_poly.pdbx_strand_id
1 'polypeptide(L)'
;MAEINAISEEIQKELEQLAEKGLALLSLSETTPPQEIVAAITELTRDYRANQRLMDDDVIYALGALLGWQYVKGLNWHWGSVVWDFDEANGAIGVLNHDNSLFNNPIGWMDNIMVSEGGVPFMLSYNMIAAGQTPVFEPNSASGLY
;
A
#
# COMPACT_ATOMS: atom_id res chain seq x y z
N MET A 1 6.33 -17.01 12.74
CA MET A 1 5.65 -17.59 11.54
C MET A 1 4.47 -16.71 11.20
N ALA A 2 4.23 -16.42 9.92
CA ALA A 2 3.12 -15.57 9.51
C ALA A 2 1.83 -16.40 9.36
N GLU A 3 0.74 -15.90 9.91
CA GLU A 3 -0.61 -16.38 9.64
C GLU A 3 -1.29 -15.40 8.69
N ILE A 4 -1.75 -15.90 7.55
CA ILE A 4 -2.31 -15.08 6.47
C ILE A 4 -3.77 -15.44 6.30
N ASN A 5 -4.62 -14.47 6.56
CA ASN A 5 -6.07 -14.60 6.52
C ASN A 5 -6.65 -13.68 5.45
N ALA A 6 -7.74 -14.13 4.81
CA ALA A 6 -8.52 -13.25 3.95
C ALA A 6 -9.12 -12.11 4.78
N ILE A 7 -9.18 -10.90 4.21
CA ILE A 7 -9.92 -9.80 4.83
C ILE A 7 -11.43 -10.06 4.74
N SER A 8 -12.19 -9.51 5.70
CA SER A 8 -13.66 -9.57 5.65
C SER A 8 -14.22 -8.72 4.51
N GLU A 9 -15.44 -9.02 4.06
CA GLU A 9 -16.15 -8.18 3.07
C GLU A 9 -16.36 -6.73 3.55
N GLU A 10 -16.49 -6.53 4.86
CA GLU A 10 -16.63 -5.21 5.47
C GLU A 10 -15.35 -4.39 5.28
N ILE A 11 -14.20 -4.97 5.63
CA ILE A 11 -12.88 -4.34 5.43
C ILE A 11 -12.63 -4.09 3.94
N GLN A 12 -12.99 -5.04 3.08
CA GLN A 12 -12.83 -4.85 1.64
C GLN A 12 -13.61 -3.63 1.14
N LYS A 13 -14.88 -3.49 1.53
CA LYS A 13 -15.70 -2.32 1.17
C LYS A 13 -15.13 -1.02 1.72
N GLU A 14 -14.60 -1.03 2.93
CA GLU A 14 -13.95 0.14 3.53
C GLU A 14 -12.72 0.57 2.72
N LEU A 15 -11.86 -0.37 2.34
CA LEU A 15 -10.69 -0.12 1.48
C LEU A 15 -11.07 0.40 0.10
N GLU A 16 -12.17 -0.11 -0.49
CA GLU A 16 -12.72 0.40 -1.76
C GLU A 16 -13.19 1.86 -1.62
N GLN A 17 -13.95 2.17 -0.58
CA GLN A 17 -14.43 3.54 -0.31
C GLN A 17 -13.27 4.52 -0.04
N LEU A 18 -12.24 4.09 0.68
CA LEU A 18 -11.03 4.89 0.90
C LEU A 18 -10.28 5.14 -0.42
N ALA A 19 -10.19 4.14 -1.29
CA ALA A 19 -9.56 4.29 -2.59
C ALA A 19 -10.33 5.25 -3.52
N GLU A 20 -11.66 5.20 -3.51
CA GLU A 20 -12.52 6.16 -4.23
C GLU A 20 -12.27 7.60 -3.75
N LYS A 21 -12.18 7.81 -2.42
CA LYS A 21 -11.79 9.12 -1.86
C LYS A 21 -10.40 9.55 -2.33
N GLY A 22 -9.45 8.63 -2.36
CA GLY A 22 -8.09 8.90 -2.87
C GLY A 22 -8.09 9.37 -4.32
N LEU A 23 -8.89 8.73 -5.19
CA LEU A 23 -9.03 9.13 -6.58
C LEU A 23 -9.62 10.53 -6.71
N ALA A 24 -10.67 10.83 -5.93
CA ALA A 24 -11.28 12.15 -5.90
C ALA A 24 -10.29 13.24 -5.44
N LEU A 25 -9.47 12.96 -4.41
CA LEU A 25 -8.43 13.87 -3.93
C LEU A 25 -7.40 14.20 -5.01
N LEU A 26 -7.03 13.22 -5.83
CA LEU A 26 -6.07 13.38 -6.93
C LEU A 26 -6.72 13.89 -8.23
N SER A 27 -8.04 14.07 -8.27
CA SER A 27 -8.79 14.37 -9.50
C SER A 27 -8.56 13.33 -10.60
N LEU A 28 -8.44 12.05 -10.23
CA LEU A 28 -8.23 10.91 -11.12
C LEU A 28 -9.48 10.03 -11.18
N SER A 29 -9.52 9.11 -12.14
CA SER A 29 -10.58 8.09 -12.28
C SER A 29 -10.03 6.68 -12.10
N GLU A 30 -10.93 5.71 -11.87
CA GLU A 30 -10.57 4.29 -11.78
C GLU A 30 -9.96 3.71 -13.06
N THR A 31 -10.18 4.37 -14.20
CA THR A 31 -9.61 3.97 -15.49
C THR A 31 -8.20 4.51 -15.71
N THR A 32 -7.71 5.34 -14.79
CA THR A 32 -6.33 5.84 -14.83
C THR A 32 -5.37 4.67 -14.67
N PRO A 33 -4.31 4.56 -15.50
CA PRO A 33 -3.33 3.49 -15.38
C PRO A 33 -2.73 3.43 -13.96
N PRO A 34 -2.54 2.24 -13.37
CA PRO A 34 -2.05 2.12 -11.99
C PRO A 34 -0.74 2.86 -11.73
N GLN A 35 0.20 2.83 -12.69
CA GLN A 35 1.48 3.53 -12.62
C GLN A 35 1.32 5.04 -12.50
N GLU A 36 0.34 5.63 -13.20
CA GLU A 36 0.05 7.05 -13.15
C GLU A 36 -0.58 7.45 -11.80
N ILE A 37 -1.44 6.58 -11.24
CA ILE A 37 -1.99 6.79 -9.89
C ILE A 37 -0.86 6.75 -8.85
N VAL A 38 0.04 5.75 -8.91
CA VAL A 38 1.19 5.69 -7.97
C VAL A 38 2.10 6.91 -8.11
N ALA A 39 2.32 7.39 -9.33
CA ALA A 39 3.08 8.61 -9.56
C ALA A 39 2.39 9.84 -8.93
N ALA A 40 1.08 9.99 -9.11
CA ALA A 40 0.32 11.08 -8.52
C ALA A 40 0.34 11.06 -6.98
N ILE A 41 0.18 9.88 -6.37
CA ILE A 41 0.33 9.72 -4.92
C ILE A 41 1.74 10.13 -4.47
N THR A 42 2.77 9.67 -5.19
CA THR A 42 4.17 9.98 -4.90
C THR A 42 4.44 11.49 -4.93
N GLU A 43 3.97 12.19 -5.96
CA GLU A 43 4.18 13.63 -6.10
C GLU A 43 3.41 14.44 -5.04
N LEU A 44 2.17 14.05 -4.73
CA LEU A 44 1.41 14.70 -3.65
C LEU A 44 2.12 14.56 -2.30
N THR A 45 2.57 13.35 -1.95
CA THR A 45 3.31 13.12 -0.70
C THR A 45 4.62 13.91 -0.67
N ARG A 46 5.33 14.02 -1.80
CA ARG A 46 6.54 14.86 -1.91
C ARG A 46 6.23 16.33 -1.67
N ASP A 47 5.14 16.85 -2.24
CA ASP A 47 4.72 18.25 -2.03
C ASP A 47 4.43 18.53 -0.56
N TYR A 48 3.66 17.66 0.11
CA TYR A 48 3.40 17.81 1.55
C TYR A 48 4.70 17.86 2.37
N ARG A 49 5.64 16.95 2.10
CA ARG A 49 6.92 16.88 2.83
C ARG A 49 7.84 18.06 2.53
N ALA A 50 7.95 18.46 1.26
CA ALA A 50 8.77 19.60 0.86
C ALA A 50 8.29 20.92 1.49
N ASN A 51 6.97 21.05 1.70
CA ASN A 51 6.37 22.22 2.31
C ASN A 51 6.12 22.08 3.83
N GLN A 52 6.61 20.99 4.46
CA GLN A 52 6.43 20.70 5.90
C GLN A 52 4.95 20.76 6.34
N ARG A 53 4.04 20.33 5.47
CA ARG A 53 2.61 20.29 5.73
C ARG A 53 2.24 18.98 6.40
N LEU A 54 1.38 19.07 7.41
CA LEU A 54 0.72 17.90 7.98
C LEU A 54 -0.33 17.37 6.99
N MET A 55 -0.37 16.05 6.84
CA MET A 55 -1.40 15.35 6.08
C MET A 55 -2.39 14.77 7.09
N ASP A 56 -3.68 15.07 6.90
CA ASP A 56 -4.72 14.56 7.80
C ASP A 56 -4.84 13.03 7.68
N ASP A 57 -5.18 12.36 8.79
CA ASP A 57 -5.30 10.89 8.84
C ASP A 57 -6.24 10.36 7.75
N ASP A 58 -7.37 11.02 7.50
CA ASP A 58 -8.32 10.64 6.45
C ASP A 58 -7.67 10.63 5.05
N VAL A 59 -6.74 11.56 4.79
CA VAL A 59 -5.98 11.63 3.53
C VAL A 59 -4.94 10.51 3.49
N ILE A 60 -4.25 10.25 4.61
CA ILE A 60 -3.29 9.15 4.75
C ILE A 60 -3.99 7.80 4.46
N TYR A 61 -5.13 7.54 5.08
CA TYR A 61 -5.92 6.32 4.88
C TYR A 61 -6.41 6.21 3.43
N ALA A 62 -6.94 7.30 2.85
CA ALA A 62 -7.42 7.30 1.48
C ALA A 62 -6.31 7.02 0.46
N LEU A 63 -5.17 7.70 0.57
CA LEU A 63 -4.03 7.51 -0.33
C LEU A 63 -3.34 6.16 -0.12
N GLY A 64 -3.24 5.68 1.13
CA GLY A 64 -2.71 4.36 1.45
C GLY A 64 -3.56 3.25 0.86
N ALA A 65 -4.88 3.28 1.05
CA ALA A 65 -5.79 2.31 0.44
C ALA A 65 -5.73 2.36 -1.09
N LEU A 66 -5.71 3.56 -1.68
CA LEU A 66 -5.58 3.74 -3.12
C LEU A 66 -4.26 3.17 -3.65
N LEU A 67 -3.15 3.39 -2.94
CA LEU A 67 -1.84 2.84 -3.27
C LEU A 67 -1.90 1.31 -3.29
N GLY A 68 -2.47 0.68 -2.25
CA GLY A 68 -2.64 -0.77 -2.19
C GLY A 68 -3.44 -1.34 -3.36
N TRP A 69 -4.51 -0.66 -3.77
CA TRP A 69 -5.29 -1.06 -4.95
C TRP A 69 -4.49 -1.03 -6.26
N GLN A 70 -3.40 -0.26 -6.35
CA GLN A 70 -2.54 -0.30 -7.54
C GLN A 70 -1.70 -1.57 -7.58
N TYR A 71 -1.30 -2.13 -6.43
CA TYR A 71 -0.67 -3.46 -6.39
C TYR A 71 -1.68 -4.53 -6.81
N VAL A 72 -2.91 -4.46 -6.30
CA VAL A 72 -3.96 -5.43 -6.62
C VAL A 72 -4.31 -5.39 -8.11
N LYS A 73 -4.71 -4.23 -8.65
CA LYS A 73 -5.17 -4.08 -10.03
C LYS A 73 -4.02 -4.12 -11.04
N GLY A 74 -2.86 -3.58 -10.70
CA GLY A 74 -1.73 -3.42 -11.61
C GLY A 74 -0.72 -4.56 -11.60
N LEU A 75 -0.60 -5.30 -10.49
CA LEU A 75 0.42 -6.33 -10.29
C LEU A 75 -0.16 -7.72 -9.95
N ASN A 76 -1.49 -7.86 -9.94
CA ASN A 76 -2.20 -9.10 -9.58
C ASN A 76 -1.87 -9.60 -8.16
N TRP A 77 -1.73 -8.65 -7.24
CA TRP A 77 -1.64 -8.92 -5.80
C TRP A 77 -3.04 -9.01 -5.20
N HIS A 78 -3.14 -9.35 -3.91
CA HIS A 78 -4.41 -9.37 -3.20
C HIS A 78 -4.28 -8.78 -1.79
N TRP A 79 -5.39 -8.29 -1.23
CA TRP A 79 -5.44 -7.90 0.17
C TRP A 79 -5.42 -9.12 1.10
N GLY A 80 -4.84 -8.97 2.28
CA GLY A 80 -4.81 -9.98 3.33
C GLY A 80 -4.56 -9.35 4.71
N SER A 81 -5.01 -10.04 5.74
CA SER A 81 -4.63 -9.79 7.12
C SER A 81 -3.47 -10.73 7.47
N VAL A 82 -2.39 -10.17 8.00
CA VAL A 82 -1.20 -10.94 8.40
C VAL A 82 -0.96 -10.74 9.89
N VAL A 83 -0.79 -11.84 10.62
CA VAL A 83 -0.38 -11.85 12.02
C VAL A 83 0.96 -12.56 12.12
N TRP A 84 1.96 -11.91 12.71
CA TRP A 84 3.26 -12.53 12.96
C TRP A 84 3.34 -13.06 14.39
N ASP A 85 3.95 -14.23 14.52
CA ASP A 85 4.28 -14.86 15.80
C ASP A 85 3.07 -15.08 16.73
N PHE A 86 1.89 -15.19 16.13
CA PHE A 86 0.59 -15.37 16.82
C PHE A 86 0.24 -14.23 17.78
N ASP A 87 0.84 -13.04 17.58
CA ASP A 87 0.53 -11.85 18.34
C ASP A 87 -0.33 -10.91 17.50
N GLU A 88 -1.63 -10.89 17.80
CA GLU A 88 -2.60 -10.02 17.11
C GLU A 88 -2.23 -8.54 17.21
N ALA A 89 -1.47 -8.12 18.23
CA ALA A 89 -1.01 -6.74 18.35
C ALA A 89 0.03 -6.37 17.28
N ASN A 90 0.70 -7.36 16.69
CA ASN A 90 1.62 -7.18 15.57
C ASN A 90 0.92 -7.39 14.21
N GLY A 91 -0.39 -7.61 14.20
CA GLY A 91 -1.17 -7.85 12.99
C GLY A 91 -1.26 -6.60 12.09
N ALA A 92 -1.32 -6.82 10.77
CA ALA A 92 -1.51 -5.75 9.80
C ALA A 92 -2.37 -6.21 8.62
N ILE A 93 -3.18 -5.28 8.11
CA ILE A 93 -3.84 -5.44 6.81
C ILE A 93 -2.92 -4.85 5.75
N GLY A 94 -2.72 -5.60 4.68
CA GLY A 94 -1.85 -5.18 3.59
C GLY A 94 -2.10 -5.97 2.32
N VAL A 95 -1.23 -5.78 1.34
CA VAL A 95 -1.27 -6.47 0.06
C VAL A 95 -0.14 -7.50 -0.04
N LEU A 96 -0.46 -8.65 -0.60
CA LEU A 96 0.45 -9.77 -0.82
C LEU A 96 0.52 -10.14 -2.30
N ASN A 97 1.68 -10.61 -2.73
CA ASN A 97 1.85 -11.20 -4.04
C ASN A 97 1.24 -12.62 -4.10
N HIS A 98 1.15 -13.20 -5.30
CA HIS A 98 0.42 -14.46 -5.55
C HIS A 98 0.84 -15.67 -4.69
N ASP A 99 2.11 -15.76 -4.29
CA ASP A 99 2.61 -16.84 -3.44
C ASP A 99 2.77 -16.45 -1.96
N ASN A 100 2.26 -15.28 -1.58
CA ASN A 100 2.30 -14.72 -0.23
C ASN A 100 3.71 -14.54 0.35
N SER A 101 4.77 -14.55 -0.48
CA SER A 101 6.14 -14.36 -0.01
C SER A 101 6.44 -12.89 0.31
N LEU A 102 5.75 -11.96 -0.35
CA LEU A 102 5.93 -10.52 -0.18
C LEU A 102 4.71 -9.89 0.47
N PHE A 103 4.94 -9.00 1.43
CA PHE A 103 3.92 -8.21 2.10
C PHE A 103 4.26 -6.71 2.02
N ASN A 104 3.26 -5.89 1.71
CA ASN A 104 3.34 -4.44 1.84
C ASN A 104 2.12 -3.97 2.64
N ASN A 105 2.31 -3.05 3.59
CA ASN A 105 1.23 -2.36 4.30
C ASN A 105 1.14 -0.92 3.77
N PRO A 106 0.32 -0.63 2.75
CA PRO A 106 0.34 0.66 2.06
C PRO A 106 -0.14 1.82 2.94
N ILE A 107 -1.09 1.57 3.85
CA ILE A 107 -1.61 2.57 4.79
C ILE A 107 -0.54 2.91 5.83
N GLY A 108 0.01 1.89 6.49
CA GLY A 108 1.10 2.08 7.45
C GLY A 108 2.36 2.65 6.79
N TRP A 109 2.62 2.32 5.52
CA TRP A 109 3.73 2.89 4.77
C TRP A 109 3.51 4.38 4.46
N MET A 110 2.29 4.78 4.09
CA MET A 110 1.96 6.20 3.89
C MET A 110 2.20 7.02 5.17
N ASP A 111 1.69 6.53 6.31
CA ASP A 111 1.89 7.17 7.62
C ASP A 111 3.39 7.30 7.97
N ASN A 112 4.14 6.20 7.86
CA ASN A 112 5.58 6.20 8.13
C ASN A 112 6.35 7.17 7.21
N ILE A 113 5.99 7.28 5.94
CA ILE A 113 6.69 8.17 5.00
C ILE A 113 6.51 9.63 5.38
N MET A 114 5.36 10.02 5.93
CA MET A 114 5.09 11.40 6.34
C MET A 114 6.02 11.87 7.48
N VAL A 115 6.47 10.97 8.35
CA VAL A 115 7.36 11.28 9.48
C VAL A 115 8.83 10.89 9.26
N SER A 116 9.12 10.11 8.22
CA SER A 116 10.48 9.66 7.92
C SER A 116 11.39 10.80 7.40
N GLU A 117 12.71 10.65 7.57
CA GLU A 117 13.72 11.53 6.96
C GLU A 117 14.09 11.12 5.51
N GLY A 118 13.69 9.92 5.09
CA GLY A 118 14.04 9.34 3.78
C GLY A 118 13.30 9.97 2.59
N GLY A 119 13.41 9.38 1.39
CA GLY A 119 12.63 9.80 0.22
C GLY A 119 11.17 9.30 0.25
N VAL A 120 10.38 9.64 -0.78
CA VAL A 120 9.06 9.04 -1.02
C VAL A 120 9.23 7.95 -2.09
N PRO A 121 9.28 6.64 -1.71
CA PRO A 121 9.73 5.57 -2.60
C PRO A 121 8.60 4.80 -3.29
N PHE A 122 7.33 5.23 -3.16
CA PHE A 122 6.18 4.47 -3.69
C PHE A 122 6.35 4.11 -5.16
N MET A 123 6.67 5.09 -6.02
CA MET A 123 6.89 4.86 -7.45
C MET A 123 8.12 3.98 -7.73
N LEU A 124 9.19 4.12 -6.95
CA LEU A 124 10.38 3.28 -7.11
C LEU A 124 10.05 1.81 -6.82
N SER A 125 9.41 1.55 -5.68
CA SER A 125 9.00 0.20 -5.26
C SER A 125 8.06 -0.43 -6.28
N TYR A 126 7.03 0.31 -6.71
CA TYR A 126 6.07 -0.17 -7.71
C TYR A 126 6.77 -0.56 -9.02
N ASN A 127 7.68 0.27 -9.51
CA ASN A 127 8.44 -0.01 -10.74
C ASN A 127 9.36 -1.23 -10.60
N MET A 128 10.04 -1.38 -9.47
CA MET A 128 10.89 -2.55 -9.21
C MET A 128 10.06 -3.84 -9.21
N ILE A 129 8.90 -3.84 -8.55
CA ILE A 129 8.01 -5.00 -8.50
C ILE A 129 7.44 -5.30 -9.89
N ALA A 130 6.99 -4.29 -10.62
CA ALA A 130 6.50 -4.45 -11.99
C ALA A 130 7.57 -5.03 -12.94
N ALA A 131 8.85 -4.73 -12.68
CA ALA A 131 9.98 -5.28 -13.42
C ALA A 131 10.46 -6.66 -12.93
N GLY A 132 9.79 -7.26 -11.94
CA GLY A 132 10.22 -8.52 -11.32
C GLY A 132 11.53 -8.40 -10.53
N GLN A 133 11.92 -7.19 -10.13
CA GLN A 133 13.12 -6.88 -9.36
C GLN A 133 12.84 -6.89 -7.86
N THR A 134 12.26 -7.98 -7.38
CA THR A 134 11.97 -8.17 -5.95
C THR A 134 12.96 -9.14 -5.31
N PRO A 135 13.24 -9.00 -4.00
CA PRO A 135 13.91 -10.06 -3.27
C PRO A 135 13.10 -11.37 -3.35
N VAL A 136 13.79 -12.50 -3.26
CA VAL A 136 13.18 -13.83 -3.24
C VAL A 136 13.05 -14.28 -1.80
N PHE A 137 11.84 -14.66 -1.39
CA PHE A 137 11.55 -15.23 -0.08
C PHE A 137 10.77 -16.54 -0.21
N GLU A 138 10.67 -17.26 0.89
CA GLU A 138 9.89 -18.50 0.95
C GLU A 138 8.39 -18.21 0.77
N PRO A 139 7.63 -19.06 0.05
CA PRO A 139 6.18 -18.93 -0.06
C PRO A 139 5.49 -18.84 1.30
N ASN A 140 4.48 -17.98 1.41
CA ASN A 140 3.73 -17.69 2.65
C ASN A 140 4.56 -17.11 3.81
N SER A 141 5.75 -16.58 3.56
CA SER A 141 6.54 -15.92 4.61
C SER A 141 5.99 -14.54 5.00
N ALA A 142 5.16 -13.93 4.14
CA ALA A 142 4.68 -12.55 4.26
C ALA A 142 5.81 -11.58 4.65
N SER A 143 6.95 -11.69 3.97
CA SER A 143 8.13 -10.88 4.27
C SER A 143 7.90 -9.44 3.82
N GLY A 144 8.07 -8.51 4.77
CA GLY A 144 7.86 -7.09 4.53
C GLY A 144 8.85 -6.52 3.52
N LEU A 145 8.33 -5.74 2.58
CA LEU A 145 9.11 -4.87 1.69
C LEU A 145 9.33 -3.52 2.39
N TYR A 146 10.29 -3.43 3.31
CA TYR A 146 10.73 -2.17 3.92
C TYR A 146 12.11 -1.76 3.41
#